data_AF-A0ABD2N7W8-F1
#
_entry.id   AF-A0ABD2N7W8-F1
#
_cell.length_a   1.000
_cell.length_b   1.000
_cell.length_c   1.000
_cell.angle_alpha   90.00
_cell.angle_beta   90.00
_cell.angle_gamma   90.00
#
_symmetry.space_group_name_H-M   'P 1'
#
loop_
_entity.id
_entity.type
_entity.pdbx_description
1 polymer ?
#
loop_
_entity_poly.entity_id
_entity_poly.type
_entity_poly.pdbx_seq_one_letter_code
_entity_poly.pdbx_strand_id
1 'polypeptide(L)'
;MLNLTSNLKNSQVQIYIENPRMFAMWLPFLAKFNFFHNGNSNSSPILGEKSGDSSPPDESSEIQEVAVCPSKNMTNSICRKLEPTVLVHGGAGNIPEYLVSRKLNCVKNAALAGYKVLKEGGSSEAAVEAAIKVMENDPVMNAGVGSVLNLEGKIESDACIMVGKTLDTGAITAVQDIANPISLARLVMEKTPHVLFASVGARKLACENGIPLADPDTLTTLAAKQALEEYKQNPEADLDPENIVEKKETDLDIFPRTESVGAVAIDYKGRIAVGASSGGWNGKTEGKFNEACSIGGGVYADDDMGGVSLTGE
;
A
#
# COMPACT_ATOMS: atom_id res chain seq x y z
N MET A 1 14.42 -15.31 9.01
CA MET A 1 14.44 -15.49 7.55
C MET A 1 14.22 -16.97 7.26
N LEU A 2 13.01 -17.36 6.89
CA LEU A 2 12.73 -18.71 6.38
C LEU A 2 12.46 -18.57 4.88
N ASN A 3 13.46 -18.91 4.09
CA ASN A 3 13.39 -18.90 2.63
C ASN A 3 12.74 -20.23 2.21
N LEU A 4 11.41 -20.29 2.15
CA LEU A 4 10.69 -21.48 1.68
C LEU A 4 10.61 -21.47 0.16
N THR A 5 11.73 -21.80 -0.50
CA THR A 5 11.76 -22.15 -1.91
C THR A 5 11.32 -23.60 -2.11
N SER A 6 10.01 -23.85 -2.12
CA SER A 6 9.48 -25.14 -2.56
C SER A 6 9.36 -25.17 -4.09
N ASN A 7 10.26 -25.92 -4.73
CA ASN A 7 10.23 -26.46 -6.09
C ASN A 7 9.03 -26.06 -7.00
N LEU A 8 9.10 -24.85 -7.58
CA LEU A 8 8.44 -24.54 -8.85
C LEU A 8 9.52 -24.00 -9.79
N LYS A 9 10.11 -24.92 -10.57
CA LYS A 9 10.97 -24.54 -11.70
C LYS A 9 10.11 -23.72 -12.66
N ASN A 10 10.43 -22.42 -12.78
CA ASN A 10 9.91 -21.41 -13.73
C ASN A 10 8.91 -20.35 -13.24
N SER A 11 8.84 -20.00 -11.95
CA SER A 11 8.17 -18.75 -11.52
C SER A 11 8.85 -18.18 -10.29
N GLN A 12 9.62 -17.10 -10.45
CA GLN A 12 10.22 -16.38 -9.33
C GLN A 12 9.15 -15.51 -8.66
N VAL A 13 8.29 -16.12 -7.85
CA VAL A 13 7.52 -15.40 -6.83
C VAL A 13 8.26 -15.64 -5.51
N GLN A 14 9.00 -14.64 -5.04
CA GLN A 14 9.64 -14.66 -3.73
C GLN A 14 8.72 -13.99 -2.72
N ILE A 15 8.42 -14.70 -1.63
CA ILE A 15 7.56 -14.21 -0.56
C ILE A 15 8.46 -13.93 0.64
N TYR A 16 8.53 -12.67 1.02
CA TYR A 16 9.27 -12.22 2.20
C TYR A 16 8.30 -12.16 3.38
N ILE A 17 8.54 -12.98 4.40
CA ILE A 17 7.79 -12.95 5.66
C ILE A 17 8.75 -12.40 6.72
N GLU A 18 8.52 -11.17 7.17
CA GLU A 18 9.24 -10.60 8.30
C GLU A 18 8.52 -10.91 9.61
N ASN A 19 9.25 -11.44 10.58
CA ASN A 19 8.74 -11.69 11.93
C ASN A 19 8.83 -10.38 12.73
N PRO A 20 7.76 -9.91 13.38
CA PRO A 20 7.74 -8.62 14.09
C PRO A 20 8.78 -8.50 15.22
N ARG A 21 9.33 -9.61 15.73
CA ARG A 21 10.46 -9.56 16.70
C ARG A 21 11.81 -9.13 16.10
N MET A 22 11.90 -8.94 14.78
CA MET A 22 13.14 -8.52 14.11
C MET A 22 13.23 -7.03 13.78
N PHE A 23 12.22 -6.22 14.12
CA PHE A 23 12.24 -4.77 13.92
C PHE A 23 13.43 -4.07 14.61
N ALA A 24 13.88 -4.62 15.75
CA ALA A 24 15.06 -4.13 16.47
C ALA A 24 16.39 -4.30 15.71
N MET A 25 16.44 -5.13 14.66
CA MET A 25 17.66 -5.32 13.86
C MET A 25 17.80 -4.36 12.68
N TRP A 26 16.75 -3.59 12.35
CA TRP A 26 16.74 -2.66 11.21
C TRP A 26 17.08 -1.20 11.58
N LEU A 27 17.09 -0.86 12.86
CA LEU A 27 17.52 0.46 13.35
C LEU A 27 18.91 0.91 12.85
N PRO A 28 19.92 0.04 12.67
CA PRO A 28 21.21 0.45 12.12
C PRO A 28 21.20 0.78 10.62
N PHE A 29 20.17 0.36 9.87
CA PHE A 29 20.05 0.60 8.42
C PHE A 29 19.35 1.93 8.11
N LEU A 30 18.39 2.34 8.95
CA LEU A 30 17.70 3.64 8.84
C LEU A 30 18.59 4.82 9.25
N ALA A 31 19.60 4.60 10.10
CA ALA A 31 20.55 5.62 10.53
C ALA A 31 21.61 6.03 9.47
N LYS A 32 21.56 5.44 8.26
CA LYS A 32 22.51 5.76 7.16
C LYS A 32 21.99 6.74 6.11
N PHE A 33 20.73 7.18 6.19
CA PHE A 33 20.22 8.29 5.38
C PHE A 33 20.36 9.62 6.14
N ASN A 34 21.60 10.12 6.25
CA ASN A 34 21.84 11.52 6.58
C ASN A 34 21.55 12.36 5.33
N PHE A 35 20.41 13.05 5.31
CA PHE A 35 20.20 14.18 4.43
C PHE A 35 21.21 15.27 4.77
N PHE A 36 22.04 15.65 3.79
CA PHE A 36 22.82 16.88 3.84
C PHE A 36 21.86 18.08 3.86
N HIS A 37 21.71 18.73 5.01
CA HIS A 37 21.22 20.09 5.10
C HIS A 37 22.39 21.01 5.48
N ASN A 38 22.98 21.63 4.46
CA ASN A 38 23.95 22.70 4.64
C ASN A 38 23.17 24.03 4.67
N GLY A 39 22.59 24.34 5.83
CA GLY A 39 21.93 25.61 6.13
C GLY A 39 22.71 26.33 7.22
N ASN A 40 23.76 27.04 6.83
CA ASN A 40 24.64 27.76 7.75
C ASN A 40 23.94 29.08 8.17
N SER A 41 23.26 29.08 9.31
CA SER A 41 22.75 30.28 9.96
C SER A 41 23.70 30.73 11.07
N ASN A 42 24.69 31.54 10.70
CA ASN A 42 25.43 32.36 11.67
C ASN A 42 25.04 33.81 11.51
N SER A 43 24.33 34.30 12.52
CA SER A 43 24.08 35.69 12.84
C SER A 43 25.35 36.35 13.41
N SER A 44 25.44 37.67 13.19
CA SER A 44 26.17 38.73 13.93
C SER A 44 27.03 39.62 13.00
N PRO A 45 27.35 40.89 13.37
CA PRO A 45 26.58 42.06 12.96
C PRO A 45 27.39 43.04 12.07
N ILE A 46 26.66 43.94 11.42
CA ILE A 46 27.17 45.05 10.60
C ILE A 46 27.65 46.18 11.51
N LEU A 47 28.91 46.64 11.33
CA LEU A 47 29.38 48.00 11.66
C LEU A 47 30.64 48.33 10.83
N GLY A 48 30.68 49.52 10.22
CA GLY A 48 31.92 50.30 10.07
C GLY A 48 32.53 50.50 8.68
N GLU A 49 32.08 51.57 7.99
CA GLU A 49 32.87 52.61 7.29
C GLU A 49 34.04 52.32 6.29
N LYS A 50 33.90 53.01 5.13
CA LYS A 50 34.88 53.86 4.39
C LYS A 50 35.67 53.33 3.17
N SER A 51 35.28 53.94 2.04
CA SER A 51 36.08 54.61 0.98
C SER A 51 37.24 53.88 0.28
N GLY A 52 37.22 53.86 -1.05
CA GLY A 52 38.41 53.67 -1.88
C GLY A 52 38.11 53.31 -3.33
N ASP A 53 38.32 54.27 -4.22
CA ASP A 53 38.28 54.18 -5.67
C ASP A 53 39.56 53.50 -6.20
N SER A 54 39.46 52.53 -7.13
CA SER A 54 40.48 52.23 -8.17
C SER A 54 40.13 50.99 -8.99
N SER A 55 39.96 51.17 -10.30
CA SER A 55 39.96 50.15 -11.35
C SER A 55 41.39 49.59 -11.63
N PRO A 56 41.57 48.64 -12.59
CA PRO A 56 41.83 47.20 -12.39
C PRO A 56 43.31 46.82 -12.63
N PRO A 57 43.64 45.52 -12.72
CA PRO A 57 44.29 45.11 -13.95
C PRO A 57 43.78 43.79 -14.56
N ASP A 58 43.87 43.81 -15.88
CA ASP A 58 43.93 42.70 -16.84
C ASP A 58 44.89 41.60 -16.38
N GLU A 59 44.47 40.35 -16.46
CA GLU A 59 45.39 39.26 -16.80
C GLU A 59 44.62 38.11 -17.49
N SER A 60 44.83 38.09 -18.80
CA SER A 60 44.55 37.03 -19.74
C SER A 60 45.12 35.68 -19.29
N SER A 61 44.29 34.65 -19.22
CA SER A 61 44.72 33.30 -19.56
C SER A 61 43.62 32.59 -20.35
N GLU A 62 43.94 32.38 -21.63
CA GLU A 62 43.19 31.53 -22.55
C GLU A 62 43.12 30.11 -21.98
N ILE A 63 41.90 29.59 -21.80
CA ILE A 63 41.66 28.15 -21.82
C ILE A 63 40.77 27.88 -23.01
N GLN A 64 41.37 27.30 -24.05
CA GLN A 64 40.66 26.79 -25.23
C GLN A 64 39.57 25.80 -24.79
N GLU A 65 38.31 26.13 -25.07
CA GLU A 65 37.23 25.14 -25.11
C GLU A 65 37.52 24.17 -26.26
N VAL A 66 38.08 23.01 -25.92
CA VAL A 66 38.05 21.85 -26.83
C VAL A 66 36.64 21.26 -26.73
N ALA A 67 35.76 21.72 -27.61
CA ALA A 67 34.49 21.06 -27.87
C ALA A 67 34.75 19.66 -28.45
N VAL A 68 34.85 18.66 -27.57
CA VAL A 68 34.81 17.26 -27.98
C VAL A 68 33.35 16.88 -28.21
N CYS A 69 32.89 16.97 -29.46
CA CYS A 69 31.67 16.30 -29.87
C CYS A 69 31.82 14.79 -29.59
N PRO A 70 30.94 14.15 -28.79
CA PRO A 70 30.96 12.71 -28.67
C PRO A 70 30.63 12.10 -30.03
N SER A 71 31.58 11.32 -30.55
CA SER A 71 31.44 10.58 -31.80
C SER A 71 30.15 9.77 -31.79
N LYS A 72 29.34 9.94 -32.85
CA LYS A 72 28.30 9.00 -33.26
C LYS A 72 28.96 7.62 -33.43
N ASN A 73 28.77 6.72 -32.44
CA ASN A 73 28.75 5.26 -32.57
C ASN A 73 28.87 4.59 -31.18
N MET A 74 27.76 4.57 -30.43
CA MET A 74 27.48 3.46 -29.50
C MET A 74 25.99 3.38 -29.20
N THR A 75 25.17 3.24 -30.26
CA THR A 75 23.77 2.81 -30.13
C THR A 75 23.74 1.31 -29.84
N ASN A 76 23.93 0.97 -28.57
CA ASN A 76 23.34 -0.20 -27.95
C ASN A 76 23.30 0.10 -26.46
N SER A 77 22.41 1.03 -26.07
CA SER A 77 22.00 1.07 -24.68
C SER A 77 21.33 -0.28 -24.42
N ILE A 78 21.94 -1.06 -23.53
CA ILE A 78 21.22 -2.12 -22.85
C ILE A 78 20.14 -1.37 -22.05
N CYS A 79 18.98 -1.14 -22.66
CA CYS A 79 17.76 -0.90 -21.90
C CYS A 79 17.66 -2.12 -21.00
N ARG A 80 18.10 -2.00 -19.74
CA ARG A 80 17.78 -2.98 -18.71
C ARG A 80 16.27 -3.08 -18.72
N LYS A 81 15.73 -4.15 -19.29
CA LYS A 81 14.32 -4.48 -19.17
C LYS A 81 14.10 -4.62 -17.67
N LEU A 82 13.40 -3.66 -17.08
CA LEU A 82 12.96 -3.76 -15.70
C LEU A 82 12.15 -5.04 -15.57
N GLU A 83 12.54 -5.88 -14.63
CA GLU A 83 11.78 -7.07 -14.33
C GLU A 83 10.51 -6.64 -13.59
N PRO A 84 9.32 -6.90 -14.17
CA PRO A 84 8.08 -6.52 -13.51
C PRO A 84 7.99 -7.23 -12.17
N THR A 85 7.59 -6.50 -11.14
CA THR A 85 7.56 -7.00 -9.76
C THR A 85 6.25 -6.58 -9.12
N VAL A 86 5.68 -7.48 -8.31
CA VAL A 86 4.53 -7.20 -7.45
C VAL A 86 4.87 -7.65 -6.04
N LEU A 87 4.57 -6.80 -5.06
CA LEU A 87 4.64 -7.08 -3.63
C LEU A 87 3.24 -6.97 -3.07
N VAL A 88 2.89 -7.85 -2.15
CA VAL A 88 1.57 -7.93 -1.52
C VAL A 88 1.71 -8.15 -0.02
N HIS A 89 0.81 -7.58 0.76
CA HIS A 89 0.65 -7.89 2.18
C HIS A 89 -0.83 -8.14 2.49
N GLY A 90 -1.07 -8.99 3.48
CA GLY A 90 -2.41 -9.39 3.92
C GLY A 90 -2.66 -9.07 5.39
N GLY A 91 -2.02 -8.03 5.92
CA GLY A 91 -2.11 -7.65 7.34
C GLY A 91 -0.84 -7.89 8.15
N ALA A 92 -0.72 -7.14 9.25
CA ALA A 92 0.31 -7.29 10.28
C ALA A 92 -0.36 -7.46 11.65
N GLY A 93 0.12 -8.41 12.44
CA GLY A 93 -0.44 -8.72 13.75
C GLY A 93 -0.02 -10.09 14.25
N ASN A 94 -0.59 -10.50 15.38
CA ASN A 94 -0.41 -11.86 15.90
C ASN A 94 -1.37 -12.81 15.17
N ILE A 95 -0.87 -13.49 14.14
CA ILE A 95 -1.67 -14.45 13.37
C ILE A 95 -1.66 -15.80 14.09
N PRO A 96 -2.83 -16.34 14.48
CA PRO A 96 -2.92 -17.67 15.07
C PRO A 96 -2.37 -18.74 14.13
N GLU A 97 -1.63 -19.72 14.67
CA GLU A 97 -0.91 -20.74 13.88
C GLU A 97 -1.81 -21.44 12.85
N TYR A 98 -3.04 -21.79 13.24
CA TYR A 98 -3.98 -22.47 12.35
C TYR A 98 -4.46 -21.63 11.15
N LEU A 99 -4.38 -20.29 11.24
CA LEU A 99 -4.73 -19.37 10.15
C LEU A 99 -3.55 -19.07 9.22
N VAL A 100 -2.31 -19.28 9.67
CA VAL A 100 -1.09 -18.94 8.92
C VAL A 100 -1.13 -19.54 7.52
N SER A 101 -1.44 -20.83 7.39
CA SER A 101 -1.47 -21.50 6.10
C SER A 101 -2.52 -20.92 5.15
N ARG A 102 -3.70 -20.54 5.67
CA ARG A 102 -4.79 -19.95 4.87
C ARG A 102 -4.41 -18.54 4.40
N LYS A 103 -3.95 -17.67 5.30
CA LYS A 103 -3.51 -16.31 4.94
C LYS A 103 -2.35 -16.34 3.95
N LEU A 104 -1.36 -17.22 4.14
CA LEU A 104 -0.25 -17.37 3.21
C LEU A 104 -0.71 -17.83 1.82
N ASN A 105 -1.67 -18.74 1.72
CA ASN A 105 -2.21 -19.17 0.43
C ASN A 105 -2.96 -18.04 -0.27
N CYS A 106 -3.72 -17.22 0.46
CA CYS A 106 -4.38 -16.04 -0.09
C CYS A 106 -3.36 -15.04 -0.65
N VAL A 107 -2.34 -14.66 0.14
CA VAL A 107 -1.28 -13.72 -0.29
C VAL A 107 -0.49 -14.29 -1.49
N LYS A 108 -0.21 -15.60 -1.51
CA LYS A 108 0.38 -16.29 -2.68
C LYS A 108 -0.46 -16.10 -3.94
N ASN A 109 -1.76 -16.35 -3.83
CA ASN A 109 -2.69 -16.22 -4.96
C ASN A 109 -2.80 -14.77 -5.43
N ALA A 110 -2.80 -13.80 -4.50
CA ALA A 110 -2.81 -12.38 -4.81
C ALA A 110 -1.54 -11.96 -5.58
N ALA A 111 -0.36 -12.37 -5.12
CA ALA A 111 0.91 -12.13 -5.82
C ALA A 111 0.89 -12.74 -7.24
N LEU A 112 0.42 -13.98 -7.37
CA LEU A 112 0.31 -14.66 -8.67
C LEU A 112 -0.65 -13.95 -9.62
N ALA A 113 -1.80 -13.46 -9.13
CA ALA A 113 -2.77 -12.72 -9.93
C ALA A 113 -2.19 -11.39 -10.43
N GLY A 114 -1.58 -10.59 -9.55
CA GLY A 114 -0.93 -9.34 -9.95
C GLY A 114 0.24 -9.59 -10.92
N TYR A 115 1.08 -10.59 -10.64
CA TYR A 115 2.22 -10.92 -11.50
C TYR A 115 1.77 -11.41 -12.89
N LYS A 116 0.67 -12.16 -12.96
CA LYS A 116 0.09 -12.58 -14.24
C LYS A 116 -0.26 -11.39 -15.12
N VAL A 117 -0.90 -10.36 -14.55
CA VAL A 117 -1.22 -9.12 -15.28
C VAL A 117 0.05 -8.46 -15.84
N LEU A 118 1.09 -8.34 -15.02
CA LEU A 118 2.36 -7.73 -15.46
C LEU A 118 3.04 -8.56 -16.56
N LYS A 119 3.06 -9.89 -16.41
CA LYS A 119 3.65 -10.82 -17.38
C LYS A 119 2.96 -10.77 -18.74
N GLU A 120 1.65 -10.50 -18.74
CA GLU A 120 0.84 -10.33 -19.95
C GLU A 120 0.94 -8.91 -20.55
N GLY A 121 1.78 -8.03 -19.97
CA GLY A 121 2.00 -6.67 -20.46
C GLY A 121 0.98 -5.65 -19.97
N GLY A 122 0.21 -5.98 -18.94
CA GLY A 122 -0.68 -5.06 -18.24
C GLY A 122 0.08 -3.96 -17.48
N SER A 123 -0.65 -2.95 -17.02
CA SER A 123 -0.10 -1.85 -16.23
C SER A 123 0.04 -2.19 -14.75
N SER A 124 0.82 -1.38 -14.03
CA SER A 124 1.04 -1.51 -12.59
C SER A 124 -0.27 -1.39 -11.79
N GLU A 125 -1.15 -0.45 -12.14
CA GLU A 125 -2.43 -0.25 -11.46
C GLU A 125 -3.40 -1.41 -11.69
N ALA A 126 -3.37 -2.02 -12.88
CA ALA A 126 -4.15 -3.23 -13.15
C ALA A 126 -3.63 -4.44 -12.36
N ALA A 127 -2.31 -4.53 -12.16
CA ALA A 127 -1.71 -5.59 -11.34
C ALA A 127 -2.02 -5.43 -9.86
N VAL A 128 -1.97 -4.20 -9.33
CA VAL A 128 -2.38 -3.87 -7.96
C VAL A 128 -3.85 -4.21 -7.73
N GLU A 129 -4.74 -3.76 -8.62
CA GLU A 129 -6.16 -4.07 -8.52
C GLU A 129 -6.41 -5.58 -8.53
N ALA A 130 -5.78 -6.31 -9.47
CA ALA A 130 -5.95 -7.77 -9.55
C ALA A 130 -5.48 -8.49 -8.29
N ALA A 131 -4.36 -8.07 -7.69
CA ALA A 131 -3.85 -8.66 -6.46
C ALA A 131 -4.79 -8.38 -5.27
N ILE A 132 -5.22 -7.13 -5.09
CA ILE A 132 -6.08 -6.74 -3.97
C ILE A 132 -7.47 -7.40 -4.09
N LYS A 133 -8.03 -7.52 -5.30
CA LYS A 133 -9.30 -8.22 -5.51
C LYS A 133 -9.26 -9.69 -5.08
N VAL A 134 -8.13 -10.37 -5.25
CA VAL A 134 -7.98 -11.75 -4.73
C VAL A 134 -8.14 -11.76 -3.22
N MET A 135 -7.56 -10.79 -2.53
CA MET A 135 -7.64 -10.69 -1.07
C MET A 135 -9.02 -10.23 -0.59
N GLU A 136 -9.66 -9.26 -1.26
CA GLU A 136 -11.03 -8.82 -0.94
C GLU A 136 -12.07 -9.93 -1.12
N ASN A 137 -11.82 -10.87 -2.03
CA ASN A 137 -12.71 -12.02 -2.26
C ASN A 137 -12.42 -13.20 -1.33
N ASP A 138 -11.36 -13.14 -0.51
CA ASP A 138 -11.02 -14.20 0.43
C ASP A 138 -11.55 -13.88 1.83
N PRO A 139 -12.44 -14.72 2.41
CA PRO A 139 -13.05 -14.44 3.70
C PRO A 139 -12.06 -14.44 4.88
N VAL A 140 -10.80 -14.84 4.69
CA VAL A 140 -9.77 -14.82 5.73
C VAL A 140 -9.11 -13.45 5.92
N MET A 141 -9.34 -12.52 4.98
CA MET A 141 -8.70 -11.21 4.95
C MET A 141 -9.67 -10.12 5.39
N ASN A 142 -9.22 -9.14 6.20
CA ASN A 142 -10.04 -8.00 6.61
C ASN A 142 -10.23 -6.96 5.49
N ALA A 143 -10.84 -7.37 4.38
CA ALA A 143 -11.21 -6.55 3.23
C ALA A 143 -12.31 -7.24 2.43
N GLY A 144 -13.18 -6.46 1.76
CA GLY A 144 -14.27 -7.01 0.96
C GLY A 144 -15.15 -7.99 1.76
N VAL A 145 -15.26 -9.23 1.27
CA VAL A 145 -16.04 -10.32 1.87
C VAL A 145 -15.55 -10.72 3.27
N GLY A 146 -14.26 -10.57 3.58
CA GLY A 146 -13.74 -10.88 4.91
C GLY A 146 -13.68 -9.67 5.84
N SER A 147 -14.38 -8.57 5.54
CA SER A 147 -14.33 -7.38 6.39
C SER A 147 -14.92 -7.60 7.78
N VAL A 148 -14.31 -6.98 8.78
CA VAL A 148 -14.88 -6.81 10.12
C VAL A 148 -16.15 -5.96 10.09
N LEU A 149 -16.90 -6.00 11.19
CA LEU A 149 -18.15 -5.25 11.36
C LEU A 149 -17.96 -4.02 12.25
N ASN A 150 -18.68 -2.95 11.95
CA ASN A 150 -18.87 -1.81 12.84
C ASN A 150 -19.85 -2.15 13.98
N LEU A 151 -20.05 -1.24 14.93
CA LEU A 151 -20.97 -1.44 16.08
C LEU A 151 -22.41 -1.80 15.68
N GLU A 152 -22.85 -1.31 14.52
CA GLU A 152 -24.17 -1.57 13.93
C GLU A 152 -24.26 -2.93 13.21
N GLY A 153 -23.18 -3.72 13.22
CA GLY A 153 -23.14 -5.02 12.55
C GLY A 153 -23.02 -4.93 11.03
N LYS A 154 -22.53 -3.81 10.50
CA LYS A 154 -22.38 -3.58 9.05
C LYS A 154 -20.91 -3.52 8.64
N ILE A 155 -20.65 -3.95 7.41
CA ILE A 155 -19.35 -3.76 6.75
C ILE A 155 -19.27 -2.33 6.21
N GLU A 156 -18.20 -1.62 6.54
CA GLU A 156 -17.84 -0.34 5.95
C GLU A 156 -16.40 -0.39 5.45
N SER A 157 -16.23 -0.39 4.14
CA SER A 157 -14.93 -0.54 3.51
C SER A 157 -14.29 0.79 3.16
N ASP A 158 -12.97 0.84 3.32
CA ASP A 158 -12.10 1.89 2.83
C ASP A 158 -11.14 1.28 1.80
N ALA A 159 -10.83 1.99 0.72
CA ALA A 159 -9.84 1.55 -0.26
C ALA A 159 -9.25 2.75 -1.03
N CYS A 160 -8.00 2.63 -1.45
CA CYS A 160 -7.34 3.63 -2.27
C CYS A 160 -6.35 3.00 -3.26
N ILE A 161 -6.09 3.73 -4.34
CA ILE A 161 -5.08 3.39 -5.34
C ILE A 161 -4.43 4.67 -5.86
N MET A 162 -3.12 4.60 -6.12
CA MET A 162 -2.31 5.71 -6.63
C MET A 162 -1.35 5.22 -7.72
N VAL A 163 -1.21 6.01 -8.79
CA VAL A 163 -0.26 5.76 -9.89
C VAL A 163 0.89 6.76 -9.80
N GLY A 164 2.13 6.25 -9.71
CA GLY A 164 3.32 7.07 -9.46
C GLY A 164 3.64 8.05 -10.58
N LYS A 165 3.45 7.65 -11.85
CA LYS A 165 3.77 8.51 -13.00
C LYS A 165 3.06 9.86 -13.01
N THR A 166 1.79 9.87 -12.64
CA THR A 166 0.89 11.04 -12.75
C THR A 166 0.43 11.54 -11.39
N LEU A 167 0.67 10.78 -10.33
CA LEU A 167 0.09 10.95 -9.00
C LEU A 167 -1.45 10.86 -9.01
N ASP A 168 -2.04 10.33 -10.08
CA ASP A 168 -3.46 10.08 -10.16
C ASP A 168 -3.87 9.15 -9.02
N THR A 169 -4.95 9.53 -8.36
CA THR A 169 -5.41 8.88 -7.13
C THR A 169 -6.91 8.69 -7.20
N GLY A 170 -7.37 7.54 -6.70
CA GLY A 170 -8.76 7.34 -6.36
C GLY A 170 -8.90 6.63 -5.02
N ALA A 171 -9.88 7.07 -4.25
CA ALA A 171 -10.15 6.55 -2.93
C ALA A 171 -11.65 6.53 -2.64
N ILE A 172 -12.03 5.62 -1.76
CA ILE A 172 -13.35 5.54 -1.17
C ILE A 172 -13.26 5.30 0.33
N THR A 173 -14.26 5.78 1.06
CA THR A 173 -14.35 5.55 2.51
C THR A 173 -15.75 5.26 3.00
N ALA A 174 -15.85 4.44 4.05
CA ALA A 174 -17.09 4.08 4.73
C ALA A 174 -18.17 3.55 3.78
N VAL A 175 -17.76 2.82 2.74
CA VAL A 175 -18.68 2.34 1.70
C VAL A 175 -19.24 0.99 2.08
N GLN A 176 -20.55 0.84 1.93
CA GLN A 176 -21.28 -0.40 2.18
C GLN A 176 -21.66 -1.06 0.84
N ASP A 177 -21.88 -2.37 0.88
CA ASP A 177 -22.45 -3.19 -0.21
C ASP A 177 -21.61 -3.26 -1.49
N ILE A 178 -20.29 -3.12 -1.39
CA ILE A 178 -19.37 -3.25 -2.52
C ILE A 178 -18.45 -4.44 -2.27
N ALA A 179 -18.50 -5.45 -3.14
CA ALA A 179 -17.68 -6.65 -3.00
C ALA A 179 -16.17 -6.37 -3.19
N ASN A 180 -15.84 -5.47 -4.11
CA ASN A 180 -14.46 -5.08 -4.40
C ASN A 180 -14.23 -3.56 -4.28
N PRO A 181 -14.04 -3.04 -3.05
CA PRO A 181 -13.75 -1.63 -2.79
C PRO A 181 -12.61 -1.05 -3.64
N ILE A 182 -11.54 -1.81 -3.89
CA ILE A 182 -10.41 -1.34 -4.72
C ILE A 182 -10.80 -1.01 -6.16
N SER A 183 -11.74 -1.76 -6.74
CA SER A 183 -12.26 -1.49 -8.09
C SER A 183 -13.04 -0.18 -8.13
N LEU A 184 -13.78 0.14 -7.06
CA LEU A 184 -14.47 1.42 -6.95
C LEU A 184 -13.50 2.58 -6.74
N ALA A 185 -12.44 2.38 -5.94
CA ALA A 185 -11.36 3.36 -5.80
C ALA A 185 -10.66 3.64 -7.14
N ARG A 186 -10.36 2.60 -7.93
CA ARG A 186 -9.83 2.75 -9.29
C ARG A 186 -10.80 3.48 -10.22
N LEU A 187 -12.10 3.23 -10.08
CA LEU A 187 -13.12 3.94 -10.85
C LEU A 187 -13.13 5.44 -10.53
N VAL A 188 -13.02 5.82 -9.25
CA VAL A 188 -12.90 7.22 -8.83
C VAL A 188 -11.74 7.90 -9.55
N MET A 189 -10.56 7.24 -9.56
CA MET A 189 -9.35 7.73 -10.23
C MET A 189 -9.54 7.94 -11.74
N GLU A 190 -10.16 6.97 -12.43
CA GLU A 190 -10.20 6.95 -13.89
C GLU A 190 -11.42 7.68 -14.50
N LYS A 191 -12.51 7.80 -13.76
CA LYS A 191 -13.83 8.24 -14.29
C LYS A 191 -14.36 9.52 -13.68
N THR A 192 -13.66 10.11 -12.72
CA THR A 192 -14.09 11.34 -12.05
C THR A 192 -12.97 12.36 -11.98
N PRO A 193 -13.27 13.66 -11.85
CA PRO A 193 -12.26 14.69 -11.58
C PRO A 193 -11.90 14.78 -10.08
N HIS A 194 -12.35 13.83 -9.26
CA HIS A 194 -12.23 13.86 -7.80
C HIS A 194 -11.38 12.70 -7.30
N VAL A 195 -10.79 12.90 -6.12
CA VAL A 195 -9.86 11.93 -5.52
C VAL A 195 -10.57 10.98 -4.58
N LEU A 196 -11.63 11.42 -3.89
CA LEU A 196 -12.26 10.68 -2.80
C LEU A 196 -13.78 10.80 -2.84
N PHE A 197 -14.47 9.68 -2.69
CA PHE A 197 -15.91 9.64 -2.39
C PHE A 197 -16.17 8.89 -1.09
N ALA A 198 -17.18 9.32 -0.34
CA ALA A 198 -17.53 8.70 0.94
C ALA A 198 -18.94 8.10 0.92
N SER A 199 -19.12 7.01 1.67
CA SER A 199 -20.40 6.44 2.09
C SER A 199 -21.42 6.35 0.94
N VAL A 200 -22.63 6.88 1.15
CA VAL A 200 -23.72 6.85 0.18
C VAL A 200 -23.37 7.51 -1.17
N GLY A 201 -22.43 8.46 -1.19
CA GLY A 201 -21.97 9.10 -2.43
C GLY A 201 -21.15 8.14 -3.28
N ALA A 202 -20.20 7.43 -2.67
CA ALA A 202 -19.40 6.41 -3.35
C ALA A 202 -20.28 5.23 -3.83
N ARG A 203 -21.26 4.82 -3.02
CA ARG A 203 -22.21 3.75 -3.39
C ARG A 203 -23.09 4.15 -4.58
N LYS A 204 -23.54 5.41 -4.65
CA LYS A 204 -24.26 5.94 -5.82
C LYS A 204 -23.37 5.94 -7.07
N LEU A 205 -22.13 6.39 -6.93
CA LEU A 205 -21.16 6.38 -8.03
C LEU A 205 -20.94 4.96 -8.57
N ALA A 206 -20.88 3.95 -7.69
CA ALA A 206 -20.79 2.55 -8.07
C ALA A 206 -21.97 2.13 -8.96
N CYS A 207 -23.20 2.40 -8.52
CA CYS A 207 -24.42 2.10 -9.28
C CYS A 207 -24.45 2.81 -10.64
N GLU A 208 -24.12 4.10 -10.69
CA GLU A 208 -24.12 4.92 -11.91
C GLU A 208 -23.13 4.41 -12.95
N ASN A 209 -22.07 3.71 -12.52
CA ASN A 209 -21.05 3.14 -13.39
C ASN A 209 -21.16 1.61 -13.53
N GLY A 210 -22.27 1.01 -13.12
CA GLY A 210 -22.55 -0.41 -13.34
C GLY A 210 -21.77 -1.37 -12.43
N ILE A 211 -21.21 -0.91 -11.31
CA ILE A 211 -20.68 -1.79 -10.26
C ILE A 211 -21.89 -2.32 -9.46
N PRO A 212 -22.14 -3.65 -9.44
CA PRO A 212 -23.27 -4.21 -8.73
C PRO A 212 -23.10 -4.07 -7.23
N LEU A 213 -24.21 -3.77 -6.55
CA LEU A 213 -24.26 -3.85 -5.09
C LEU A 213 -24.34 -5.32 -4.67
N ALA A 214 -23.49 -5.70 -3.73
CA ALA A 214 -23.50 -7.03 -3.14
C ALA A 214 -24.54 -7.11 -2.03
N ASP A 215 -25.10 -8.31 -1.83
CA ASP A 215 -25.99 -8.57 -0.71
C ASP A 215 -25.16 -8.57 0.59
N PRO A 216 -25.49 -7.73 1.60
CA PRO A 216 -24.80 -7.70 2.89
C PRO A 216 -24.65 -9.08 3.54
N ASP A 217 -25.65 -9.95 3.41
CA ASP A 217 -25.60 -11.29 4.00
C ASP A 217 -24.59 -12.20 3.30
N THR A 218 -24.31 -11.95 2.01
CA THR A 218 -23.26 -12.67 1.26
C THR A 218 -21.86 -12.12 1.51
N LEU A 219 -21.74 -10.83 1.84
CA LEU A 219 -20.47 -10.22 2.23
C LEU A 219 -20.09 -10.54 3.67
N THR A 220 -21.06 -10.80 4.54
CA THR A 220 -20.77 -10.95 5.97
C THR A 220 -20.47 -12.39 6.35
N THR A 221 -19.27 -12.65 6.88
CA THR A 221 -18.90 -13.98 7.39
C THR A 221 -19.47 -14.26 8.79
N LEU A 222 -19.63 -15.53 9.13
CA LEU A 222 -19.98 -15.95 10.49
C LEU A 222 -18.91 -15.55 11.50
N ALA A 223 -17.64 -15.62 11.11
CA ALA A 223 -16.51 -15.23 11.95
C ALA A 223 -16.55 -13.72 12.29
N ALA A 224 -16.87 -12.86 11.32
CA ALA A 224 -17.03 -11.42 11.55
C ALA A 224 -18.19 -11.11 12.51
N LYS A 225 -19.33 -11.83 12.38
CA LYS A 225 -20.46 -11.72 13.33
C LYS A 225 -20.04 -12.09 14.75
N GLN A 226 -19.31 -13.19 14.91
CA GLN A 226 -18.83 -13.62 16.22
C GLN A 226 -17.81 -12.67 16.82
N ALA A 227 -16.86 -12.18 16.02
CA ALA A 227 -15.87 -11.20 16.46
C ALA A 227 -16.53 -9.92 17.00
N LEU A 228 -17.62 -9.45 16.38
CA LEU A 228 -18.37 -8.31 16.90
C LEU A 228 -19.09 -8.61 18.22
N GLU A 229 -19.71 -9.79 18.34
CA GLU A 229 -20.39 -10.17 19.59
C GLU A 229 -19.40 -10.32 20.75
N GLU A 230 -18.22 -10.90 20.50
CA GLU A 230 -17.14 -10.96 21.48
C GLU A 230 -16.66 -9.55 21.87
N TYR A 231 -16.47 -8.66 20.90
CA TYR A 231 -16.11 -7.27 21.15
C TYR A 231 -17.15 -6.55 22.02
N LYS A 232 -18.44 -6.73 21.74
CA LYS A 232 -19.52 -6.12 22.54
C LYS A 232 -19.55 -6.62 23.99
N GLN A 233 -19.11 -7.85 24.23
CA GLN A 233 -19.02 -8.42 25.59
C GLN A 233 -17.77 -7.95 26.33
N ASN A 234 -16.64 -7.81 25.63
CA ASN A 234 -15.38 -7.37 26.21
C ASN A 234 -14.56 -6.51 25.22
N PRO A 235 -14.84 -5.20 25.13
CA PRO A 235 -14.13 -4.31 24.21
C PRO A 235 -12.62 -4.20 24.49
N GLU A 236 -12.19 -4.44 25.73
CA GLU A 236 -10.78 -4.33 26.13
C GLU A 236 -9.93 -5.52 25.66
N ALA A 237 -10.56 -6.66 25.30
CA ALA A 237 -9.85 -7.83 24.78
C ALA A 237 -9.21 -7.60 23.40
N ASP A 238 -9.66 -6.58 22.66
CA ASP A 238 -9.13 -6.24 21.34
C ASP A 238 -7.91 -5.33 21.40
N LEU A 239 -7.65 -4.72 22.57
CA LEU A 239 -6.57 -3.76 22.79
C LEU A 239 -5.30 -4.39 23.40
N ASP A 240 -5.37 -5.66 23.83
CA ASP A 240 -4.27 -6.34 24.51
C ASP A 240 -3.83 -7.60 23.73
N PRO A 241 -2.72 -7.54 22.96
CA PRO A 241 -2.20 -8.69 22.22
C PRO A 241 -1.73 -9.86 23.10
N GLU A 242 -1.58 -9.68 24.41
CA GLU A 242 -1.22 -10.74 25.37
C GLU A 242 -2.44 -11.53 25.88
N ASN A 243 -3.66 -11.01 25.71
CA ASN A 243 -4.91 -11.64 26.15
C ASN A 243 -5.57 -12.54 25.08
N ILE A 244 -4.84 -12.93 24.04
CA ILE A 244 -5.30 -13.95 23.09
C ILE A 244 -5.27 -15.30 23.81
N VAL A 245 -6.39 -15.64 24.46
CA VAL A 245 -6.65 -16.98 24.98
C VAL A 245 -6.40 -17.99 23.85
N GLU A 246 -5.61 -19.03 24.11
CA GLU A 246 -5.39 -20.16 23.19
C GLU A 246 -6.75 -20.81 22.85
N LYS A 247 -7.44 -20.28 21.84
CA LYS A 247 -8.68 -20.87 21.29
C LYS A 247 -8.30 -22.06 20.40
N LYS A 248 -9.06 -23.15 20.50
CA LYS A 248 -8.77 -24.42 19.81
C LYS A 248 -9.24 -24.36 18.35
N GLU A 249 -8.72 -25.25 17.50
CA GLU A 249 -9.09 -25.42 16.07
C GLU A 249 -10.60 -25.50 15.77
N THR A 250 -11.44 -25.75 16.78
CA THR A 250 -12.90 -25.82 16.67
C THR A 250 -13.61 -24.48 16.80
N ASP A 251 -12.90 -23.43 17.21
CA ASP A 251 -13.43 -22.08 17.35
C ASP A 251 -13.22 -21.35 16.03
N LEU A 252 -14.33 -21.01 15.38
CA LEU A 252 -14.40 -20.26 14.13
C LEU A 252 -13.36 -19.12 14.11
N ASP A 253 -12.46 -19.17 13.12
CA ASP A 253 -11.41 -18.22 12.75
C ASP A 253 -11.29 -16.96 13.65
N ILE A 254 -10.28 -16.93 14.53
CA ILE A 254 -9.83 -15.75 15.29
C ILE A 254 -9.49 -14.67 14.27
N PHE A 255 -10.34 -13.65 14.22
CA PHE A 255 -10.42 -12.75 13.10
C PHE A 255 -9.31 -11.68 13.12
N PRO A 256 -8.80 -11.24 11.97
CA PRO A 256 -7.98 -10.03 11.89
C PRO A 256 -8.77 -8.80 12.39
N ARG A 257 -8.37 -8.23 13.54
CA ARG A 257 -9.12 -7.16 14.21
C ARG A 257 -8.92 -5.78 13.59
N THR A 258 -7.73 -5.50 13.05
CA THR A 258 -7.33 -4.18 12.51
C THR A 258 -6.56 -4.26 11.18
N GLU A 259 -6.30 -5.46 10.67
CA GLU A 259 -5.46 -5.66 9.51
C GLU A 259 -6.04 -5.04 8.22
N SER A 260 -5.17 -4.74 7.27
CA SER A 260 -5.54 -4.23 5.94
C SER A 260 -4.75 -5.00 4.90
N VAL A 261 -5.25 -5.04 3.67
CA VAL A 261 -4.54 -5.70 2.56
C VAL A 261 -4.00 -4.64 1.61
N GLY A 262 -2.91 -4.95 0.93
CA GLY A 262 -2.33 -4.00 0.00
C GLY A 262 -1.33 -4.60 -0.97
N ALA A 263 -1.04 -3.84 -2.02
CA ALA A 263 -0.14 -4.26 -3.08
C ALA A 263 0.64 -3.08 -3.66
N VAL A 264 1.89 -3.35 -4.05
CA VAL A 264 2.78 -2.45 -4.80
C VAL A 264 3.18 -3.19 -6.07
N ALA A 265 3.13 -2.53 -7.23
CA ALA A 265 3.58 -3.12 -8.48
C ALA A 265 4.44 -2.14 -9.29
N ILE A 266 5.46 -2.68 -9.96
CA ILE A 266 6.24 -1.99 -11.00
C ILE A 266 6.10 -2.75 -12.33
N ASP A 267 5.73 -2.04 -13.39
CA ASP A 267 5.54 -2.63 -14.72
C ASP A 267 6.82 -2.60 -15.57
N TYR A 268 6.74 -3.18 -16.78
CA TYR A 268 7.86 -3.26 -17.73
C TYR A 268 8.34 -1.89 -18.25
N LYS A 269 7.58 -0.81 -18.03
CA LYS A 269 7.95 0.57 -18.35
C LYS A 269 8.57 1.28 -17.14
N GLY A 270 8.66 0.61 -15.99
CA GLY A 270 9.10 1.19 -14.73
C GLY A 270 8.05 2.03 -14.03
N ARG A 271 6.77 1.91 -14.41
CA ARG A 271 5.69 2.64 -13.75
C ARG A 271 5.28 1.93 -12.48
N ILE A 272 5.06 2.70 -11.43
CA ILE A 272 4.69 2.22 -10.10
C ILE A 272 3.22 2.49 -9.85
N ALA A 273 2.53 1.53 -9.24
CA ALA A 273 1.23 1.76 -8.65
C ALA A 273 1.16 1.09 -7.30
N VAL A 274 0.33 1.65 -6.42
CA VAL A 274 0.13 1.14 -5.07
C VAL A 274 -1.33 1.26 -4.68
N GLY A 275 -1.84 0.30 -3.91
CA GLY A 275 -3.18 0.37 -3.35
C GLY A 275 -3.32 -0.38 -2.04
N ALA A 276 -4.42 -0.11 -1.35
CA ALA A 276 -4.82 -0.77 -0.12
C ALA A 276 -6.35 -0.88 -0.03
N SER A 277 -6.83 -1.86 0.73
CA SER A 277 -8.26 -2.08 1.02
C SER A 277 -8.41 -2.62 2.44
N SER A 278 -9.47 -2.20 3.14
CA SER A 278 -9.72 -2.62 4.52
C SER A 278 -11.19 -2.53 4.93
N GLY A 279 -11.61 -3.45 5.81
CA GLY A 279 -12.84 -3.33 6.61
C GLY A 279 -12.72 -2.40 7.83
N GLY A 280 -11.50 -1.95 8.16
CA GLY A 280 -11.21 -1.13 9.33
C GLY A 280 -11.08 -1.94 10.62
N TRP A 281 -11.47 -1.34 11.73
CA TRP A 281 -11.38 -1.97 13.06
C TRP A 281 -12.67 -2.68 13.42
N ASN A 282 -12.56 -3.87 14.01
CA ASN A 282 -13.70 -4.57 14.59
C ASN A 282 -14.36 -3.69 15.65
N GLY A 283 -15.70 -3.58 15.60
CA GLY A 283 -16.43 -2.73 16.53
C GLY A 283 -16.16 -1.23 16.37
N LYS A 284 -15.67 -0.78 15.21
CA LYS A 284 -15.53 0.66 14.92
C LYS A 284 -16.89 1.38 14.97
N THR A 285 -16.86 2.67 15.28
CA THR A 285 -18.04 3.54 15.10
C THR A 285 -18.34 3.69 13.61
N GLU A 286 -19.63 3.82 13.26
CA GLU A 286 -20.05 4.02 11.87
C GLU A 286 -19.33 5.22 11.25
N GLY A 287 -18.85 5.07 10.01
CA GLY A 287 -18.10 6.10 9.31
C GLY A 287 -16.64 6.28 9.74
N LYS A 288 -16.11 5.45 10.65
CA LYS A 288 -14.67 5.50 10.99
C LYS A 288 -13.82 5.07 9.79
N PHE A 289 -13.03 6.01 9.30
CA PHE A 289 -12.00 5.82 8.27
C PHE A 289 -10.80 5.02 8.79
N ASN A 290 -10.18 4.24 7.90
CA ASN A 290 -8.91 3.56 8.13
C ASN A 290 -7.74 4.28 7.41
N GLU A 291 -6.75 4.68 8.20
CA GLU A 291 -5.53 5.37 7.78
C GLU A 291 -4.69 4.56 6.77
N ALA A 292 -4.75 3.23 6.80
CA ALA A 292 -4.10 2.35 5.83
C ALA A 292 -4.58 2.62 4.39
N CYS A 293 -5.79 3.14 4.23
CA CYS A 293 -6.39 3.50 2.95
C CYS A 293 -6.29 5.01 2.63
N SER A 294 -5.37 5.72 3.29
CA SER A 294 -5.07 7.13 3.04
C SER A 294 -3.86 7.32 2.13
N ILE A 295 -3.95 8.24 1.17
CA ILE A 295 -2.78 8.65 0.38
C ILE A 295 -1.86 9.54 1.21
N GLY A 296 -0.57 9.18 1.26
CA GLY A 296 0.43 9.82 2.11
C GLY A 296 0.40 9.33 3.57
N GLY A 297 -0.65 8.61 3.97
CA GLY A 297 -0.72 7.87 5.23
C GLY A 297 -0.26 6.43 5.02
N GLY A 298 -1.19 5.56 4.58
CA GLY A 298 -0.93 4.14 4.34
C GLY A 298 -0.46 3.79 2.94
N VAL A 299 -0.72 4.63 1.93
CA VAL A 299 -0.39 4.36 0.53
C VAL A 299 0.33 5.56 -0.10
N TYR A 300 1.41 5.30 -0.82
CA TYR A 300 2.05 6.31 -1.66
C TYR A 300 2.75 5.67 -2.86
N ALA A 301 2.70 6.33 -4.02
CA ALA A 301 3.39 5.92 -5.23
C ALA A 301 3.97 7.14 -5.94
N ASP A 302 5.25 7.05 -6.33
CA ASP A 302 5.95 8.04 -7.15
C ASP A 302 7.00 7.30 -7.99
N ASP A 303 6.95 7.44 -9.32
CA ASP A 303 7.88 6.75 -10.23
C ASP A 303 9.34 7.19 -10.00
N ASP A 304 9.57 8.39 -9.46
CA ASP A 304 10.92 8.92 -9.19
C ASP A 304 11.51 8.40 -7.86
N MET A 305 10.67 7.84 -6.97
CA MET A 305 11.07 7.44 -5.62
C MET A 305 10.80 5.96 -5.33
N GLY A 306 9.56 5.50 -5.52
CA GLY A 306 9.11 4.18 -5.11
C GLY A 306 7.63 4.10 -4.77
N GLY A 307 7.21 2.96 -4.21
CA GLY A 307 5.84 2.72 -3.77
C GLY A 307 5.79 2.01 -2.43
N VAL A 308 4.86 2.42 -1.55
CA VAL A 308 4.70 1.88 -0.20
C VAL A 308 3.22 1.67 0.11
N SER A 309 2.88 0.47 0.62
CA SER A 309 1.58 0.14 1.19
C SER A 309 1.79 -0.37 2.62
N LEU A 310 1.11 0.23 3.58
CA LEU A 310 1.22 -0.06 5.02
C LEU A 310 -0.03 -0.81 5.53
N THR A 311 0.14 -1.44 6.70
CA THR A 311 -0.94 -2.06 7.48
C THR A 311 -0.55 -2.07 8.95
N GLY A 312 -1.54 -2.05 9.84
CA GLY A 312 -1.36 -1.97 11.28
C GLY A 312 -2.18 -0.83 11.87
N GLU A 313 -1.93 -0.57 13.16
CA GLU A 313 -2.47 0.58 13.92
C GLU A 313 -1.56 1.81 13.81
#